data_AF-A0A2V5Y9H4-F1
#
_entry.id   AF-A0A2V5Y9H4-F1
#
_cell.length_a   1.000
_cell.length_b   1.000
_cell.length_c   1.000
_cell.angle_alpha   90.00
_cell.angle_beta   90.00
_cell.angle_gamma   90.00
#
_symmetry.space_group_name_H-M   'P 1'
#
loop_
_entity.id
_entity.type
_entity.pdbx_description
1 polymer ?
#
loop_
_entity_poly.entity_id
_entity_poly.type
_entity_poly.pdbx_seq_one_letter_code
_entity_poly.pdbx_strand_id
1 'polypeptide(L)'
;MIAQEKITSGFDVEFLMGEGYIKYFLLSSMETGSIPWWSETEITDVHGNHVRTDANATHPPEELNQKRLYPVHPDFLGHENPFLDLGVPAYSAQEDEFSVTLLQDSPVGADIRVKIYPTIISDLDHPDKRRIISNIFPVFLDLKFDLTHSPPDADNLLSNIGLKLELLDISGPLIDAAEAQTDENGNPIFSKADTLASLKQQIDRTVPFSAAGGGKIAAIQLKKFFADDDTANAIGIYINLALQNGPKSTDLLPDRGNVD
;
A
#
# COMPACT_ATOMS: atom_id res chain seq x y z
N MET A 1 -13.84 7.15 -19.16
CA MET A 1 -12.86 8.23 -19.42
C MET A 1 -13.30 9.40 -18.56
N ILE A 2 -12.48 9.90 -17.64
CA ILE A 2 -12.88 10.99 -16.74
C ILE A 2 -13.18 12.22 -17.61
N ALA A 3 -14.36 12.82 -17.44
CA ALA A 3 -14.79 13.98 -18.23
C ALA A 3 -13.80 15.13 -18.00
N GLN A 4 -12.95 15.40 -19.00
CA GLN A 4 -11.89 16.41 -18.94
C GLN A 4 -12.46 17.83 -18.72
N GLU A 5 -13.71 18.07 -19.10
CA GLU A 5 -14.41 19.33 -18.82
C GLU A 5 -14.77 19.55 -17.34
N LYS A 6 -14.69 18.52 -16.48
CA LYS A 6 -14.79 18.68 -15.02
C LYS A 6 -13.43 19.01 -14.37
N ILE A 7 -12.34 19.01 -15.15
CA ILE A 7 -10.99 19.39 -14.71
C ILE A 7 -10.74 20.85 -15.14
N THR A 8 -11.24 21.79 -14.33
CA THR A 8 -10.99 23.23 -14.44
C THR A 8 -10.17 23.71 -13.24
N SER A 9 -9.13 22.96 -12.86
CA SER A 9 -8.57 23.11 -11.51
C SER A 9 -7.58 24.29 -11.36
N GLY A 10 -6.98 24.76 -12.46
CA GLY A 10 -5.92 25.78 -12.41
C GLY A 10 -4.58 25.26 -11.86
N PHE A 11 -4.48 23.97 -11.52
CA PHE A 11 -3.25 23.36 -11.04
C PHE A 11 -2.29 23.00 -12.18
N ASP A 12 -0.98 23.03 -11.91
CA ASP A 12 0.06 22.76 -12.93
C ASP A 12 0.20 21.27 -13.25
N VAL A 13 -0.01 20.40 -12.26
CA VAL A 13 0.01 18.94 -12.42
C VAL A 13 -1.18 18.35 -11.68
N GLU A 14 -1.90 17.49 -12.38
CA GLU A 14 -3.03 16.74 -11.84
C GLU A 14 -2.87 15.26 -12.15
N PHE A 15 -3.08 14.44 -11.12
CA PHE A 15 -2.95 13.01 -11.24
C PHE A 15 -4.10 12.31 -10.52
N LEU A 16 -4.91 11.56 -11.28
CA LEU A 16 -6.08 10.85 -10.76
C LEU A 16 -5.81 9.35 -10.72
N MET A 17 -5.85 8.78 -9.53
CA MET A 17 -5.65 7.36 -9.25
C MET A 17 -6.98 6.67 -8.99
N GLY A 18 -7.52 5.97 -9.98
CA GLY A 18 -8.63 5.05 -9.76
C GLY A 18 -8.18 3.75 -9.08
N GLU A 19 -9.12 2.96 -8.58
CA GLU A 19 -8.86 1.66 -7.91
C GLU A 19 -7.94 0.74 -8.72
N GLY A 20 -8.17 0.64 -10.03
CA GLY A 20 -7.32 -0.14 -10.93
C GLY A 20 -5.88 0.39 -11.01
N TYR A 21 -5.69 1.71 -11.05
CA TYR A 21 -4.34 2.29 -11.04
C TYR A 21 -3.64 2.00 -9.71
N ILE A 22 -4.33 2.20 -8.58
CA ILE A 22 -3.80 1.95 -7.24
C ILE A 22 -3.42 0.47 -7.08
N LYS A 23 -4.25 -0.46 -7.57
CA LYS A 23 -3.95 -1.89 -7.61
C LYS A 23 -2.60 -2.15 -8.28
N TYR A 24 -2.40 -1.66 -9.51
CA TYR A 24 -1.14 -1.88 -10.23
C TYR A 24 0.04 -1.13 -9.60
N PHE A 25 -0.18 0.04 -9.01
CA PHE A 25 0.85 0.76 -8.27
C PHE A 25 1.37 -0.06 -7.07
N LEU A 26 0.48 -0.60 -6.24
CA LEU A 26 0.85 -1.43 -5.09
C LEU A 26 1.54 -2.73 -5.52
N LEU A 27 0.98 -3.42 -6.52
CA LEU A 27 1.57 -4.63 -7.08
C LEU A 27 2.97 -4.39 -7.67
N SER A 28 3.16 -3.31 -8.43
CA SER A 28 4.47 -2.94 -8.97
C SER A 28 5.45 -2.54 -7.86
N SER A 29 4.94 -1.96 -6.78
CA SER A 29 5.77 -1.65 -5.62
C SER A 29 6.23 -2.92 -4.90
N MET A 30 5.41 -3.99 -4.91
CA MET A 30 5.82 -5.30 -4.41
C MET A 30 6.90 -5.95 -5.29
N GLU A 31 6.69 -6.01 -6.60
CA GLU A 31 7.64 -6.63 -7.54
C GLU A 31 8.98 -5.87 -7.67
N THR A 32 8.99 -4.57 -7.33
CA THR A 32 10.21 -3.75 -7.30
C THR A 32 10.90 -3.75 -5.92
N GLY A 33 10.35 -4.45 -4.92
CA GLY A 33 10.89 -4.50 -3.55
C GLY A 33 10.65 -3.24 -2.73
N SER A 34 9.88 -2.28 -3.23
CA SER A 34 9.48 -1.07 -2.48
C SER A 34 8.48 -1.41 -1.38
N ILE A 35 7.69 -2.48 -1.55
CA ILE A 35 6.80 -3.11 -0.58
C ILE A 35 7.24 -4.57 -0.41
N PRO A 36 7.53 -5.07 0.81
CA PRO A 36 7.76 -6.49 1.01
C PRO A 36 6.55 -7.30 0.56
N TRP A 37 6.76 -8.27 -0.33
CA TRP A 37 5.70 -9.20 -0.75
C TRP A 37 5.50 -10.34 0.26
N TRP A 38 6.38 -10.44 1.24
CA TRP A 38 6.25 -11.36 2.35
C TRP A 38 6.79 -10.74 3.65
N SER A 39 6.34 -11.29 4.77
CA SER A 39 6.63 -10.82 6.11
C SER A 39 6.88 -12.00 7.05
N GLU A 40 7.72 -11.80 8.06
CA GLU A 40 7.76 -12.69 9.23
C GLU A 40 6.94 -12.08 10.37
N THR A 41 6.29 -12.93 11.14
CA THR A 41 5.53 -12.55 12.33
C THR A 41 5.93 -13.49 13.45
N GLU A 42 6.50 -12.90 14.50
CA GLU A 42 6.78 -13.62 15.72
C GLU A 42 5.49 -13.84 16.51
N ILE A 43 5.21 -15.10 16.82
CA ILE A 43 4.11 -15.51 17.68
C ILE A 43 4.67 -15.71 19.08
N THR A 44 4.12 -14.97 20.04
CA THR A 44 4.50 -15.07 21.46
C THR A 44 3.37 -15.63 22.31
N ASP A 45 3.70 -16.27 23.43
CA ASP A 45 2.72 -16.69 24.43
C ASP A 45 2.21 -15.49 25.26
N VAL A 46 1.30 -15.77 26.19
CA VAL A 46 0.71 -14.76 27.09
C VAL A 46 1.71 -14.09 28.04
N HIS A 47 2.92 -14.63 28.16
CA HIS A 47 4.01 -14.06 28.96
C HIS A 47 5.03 -13.32 28.08
N GLY A 48 4.79 -13.23 26.77
CA GLY A 48 5.71 -12.62 25.81
C GLY A 48 6.90 -13.50 25.43
N ASN A 49 6.87 -14.80 25.74
CA ASN A 49 7.91 -15.72 25.29
C ASN A 49 7.68 -16.10 23.83
N HIS A 50 8.76 -16.16 23.07
CA HIS A 50 8.75 -16.69 21.70
C HIS A 50 8.16 -18.12 21.65
N VAL A 51 7.15 -18.33 20.81
CA VAL A 51 6.53 -19.64 20.54
C VAL A 51 7.00 -20.17 19.19
N ARG A 52 6.84 -19.37 18.14
CA ARG A 52 7.27 -19.66 16.77
C ARG A 52 7.26 -18.40 15.92
N THR A 53 7.89 -18.47 14.75
CA THR A 53 7.84 -17.48 13.69
C THR A 53 7.00 -18.05 12.54
N ASP A 54 6.01 -17.30 12.11
CA ASP A 54 5.23 -17.60 10.91
C ASP A 54 5.62 -16.60 9.81
N ALA A 55 5.59 -17.02 8.54
CA ALA A 55 5.68 -16.10 7.41
C ALA A 55 4.35 -15.94 6.69
N ASN A 56 4.07 -14.72 6.25
CA ASN A 56 2.92 -14.41 5.41
C ASN A 56 3.43 -13.93 4.06
N ALA A 57 3.02 -14.56 2.98
CA ALA A 57 3.37 -14.16 1.62
C ALA A 57 2.11 -13.73 0.87
N THR A 58 2.19 -12.57 0.21
CA THR A 58 1.19 -12.10 -0.75
C THR A 58 1.75 -12.31 -2.14
N HIS A 59 1.01 -13.06 -2.96
CA HIS A 59 1.41 -13.31 -4.34
C HIS A 59 0.73 -12.33 -5.28
N PRO A 60 1.44 -11.77 -6.27
CA PRO A 60 0.77 -11.02 -7.33
C PRO A 60 -0.14 -11.96 -8.12
N PRO A 61 -1.30 -11.47 -8.59
CA PRO A 61 -2.20 -12.28 -9.42
C PRO A 61 -1.52 -12.60 -10.76
N GLU A 62 -1.83 -13.76 -11.33
CA GLU A 62 -1.25 -14.22 -12.60
C GLU A 62 -1.44 -13.21 -13.76
N GLU A 63 -2.53 -12.44 -13.74
CA GLU A 63 -2.79 -11.37 -14.70
C GLU A 63 -1.67 -10.32 -14.73
N LEU A 64 -1.02 -10.02 -13.60
CA LEU A 64 0.08 -9.05 -13.56
C LEU A 64 1.30 -9.55 -14.36
N ASN A 65 1.63 -10.84 -14.24
CA ASN A 65 2.73 -11.45 -15.00
C ASN A 65 2.53 -11.29 -16.51
N GLN A 66 1.28 -11.30 -16.98
CA GLN A 66 0.93 -11.14 -18.39
C GLN A 66 0.95 -9.66 -18.85
N LYS A 67 0.75 -8.72 -17.93
CA LYS A 67 0.57 -7.28 -18.23
C LYS A 67 1.79 -6.40 -17.92
N ARG A 68 2.80 -6.92 -17.22
CA ARG A 68 3.98 -6.15 -16.82
C ARG A 68 4.71 -5.54 -18.03
N LEU A 69 5.07 -4.27 -17.93
CA LEU A 69 5.86 -3.53 -18.91
C LEU A 69 7.24 -3.11 -18.36
N TYR A 70 7.61 -3.61 -17.19
CA TYR A 70 8.81 -3.27 -16.45
C TYR A 70 9.59 -4.53 -16.05
N PRO A 71 10.92 -4.42 -15.82
CA PRO A 71 11.70 -5.52 -15.26
C PRO A 71 11.33 -5.72 -13.78
N VAL A 72 11.24 -6.98 -13.37
CA VAL A 72 11.02 -7.40 -11.99
C VAL A 72 12.34 -7.35 -11.21
N HIS A 73 12.30 -6.97 -9.92
CA HIS A 73 13.49 -6.92 -9.08
C HIS A 73 14.14 -8.32 -8.98
N PRO A 74 15.49 -8.44 -9.00
CA PRO A 74 16.16 -9.74 -8.93
C PRO A 74 15.76 -10.59 -7.72
N ASP A 75 15.58 -9.97 -6.55
CA ASP A 75 15.16 -10.67 -5.33
C ASP A 75 13.72 -11.19 -5.38
N PHE A 76 12.91 -10.71 -6.34
CA PHE A 76 11.56 -11.18 -6.58
C PHE A 76 11.53 -12.24 -7.70
N LEU A 77 12.32 -12.04 -8.76
CA LEU A 77 12.34 -12.91 -9.93
C LEU A 77 12.88 -14.32 -9.60
N GLY A 78 12.04 -15.35 -9.75
CA GLY A 78 12.36 -16.72 -9.36
C GLY A 78 12.25 -16.98 -7.85
N HIS A 79 11.84 -15.97 -7.08
CA HIS A 79 11.63 -15.97 -5.62
C HIS A 79 10.22 -15.48 -5.27
N GLU A 80 9.28 -15.55 -6.23
CA GLU A 80 7.89 -15.17 -6.07
C GLU A 80 7.19 -16.00 -4.97
N ASN A 81 7.82 -17.13 -4.64
CA ASN A 81 7.62 -17.87 -3.41
C ASN A 81 8.97 -17.96 -2.66
N PRO A 82 9.14 -17.26 -1.51
CA PRO A 82 10.39 -17.33 -0.74
C PRO A 82 10.66 -18.73 -0.14
N PHE A 83 9.68 -19.65 -0.17
CA PHE A 83 9.75 -20.99 0.42
C PHE A 83 9.56 -22.11 -0.62
N LEU A 84 10.15 -21.93 -1.82
CA LEU A 84 10.14 -22.93 -2.92
C LEU A 84 10.68 -24.31 -2.52
N ASP A 85 11.51 -24.39 -1.48
CA ASP A 85 12.05 -25.63 -0.92
C ASP A 85 10.97 -26.57 -0.38
N LEU A 86 9.79 -26.05 -0.05
CA LEU A 86 8.65 -26.83 0.41
C LEU A 86 7.85 -27.49 -0.72
N GLY A 87 8.27 -27.31 -1.98
CA GLY A 87 7.79 -28.10 -3.13
C GLY A 87 6.36 -27.81 -3.60
N VAL A 88 5.68 -26.82 -3.00
CA VAL A 88 4.34 -26.40 -3.41
C VAL A 88 4.36 -24.89 -3.66
N PRO A 89 4.13 -24.43 -4.91
CA PRO A 89 3.84 -23.03 -5.15
C PRO A 89 2.51 -22.71 -4.50
N ALA A 90 2.54 -21.95 -3.41
CA ALA A 90 1.35 -21.54 -2.67
C ALA A 90 0.74 -20.30 -3.33
N TYR A 91 0.45 -20.36 -4.62
CA TYR A 91 -0.38 -19.34 -5.22
C TYR A 91 -1.81 -19.56 -4.76
N SER A 92 -2.50 -18.49 -4.39
CA SER A 92 -3.94 -18.58 -4.29
C SER A 92 -4.48 -18.93 -5.70
N ALA A 93 -5.66 -19.55 -5.75
CA ALA A 93 -6.38 -19.85 -6.99
C ALA A 93 -7.72 -19.09 -7.07
N GLN A 94 -7.83 -18.00 -6.30
CA GLN A 94 -9.05 -17.23 -6.16
C GLN A 94 -9.13 -16.21 -7.30
N GLU A 95 -10.35 -15.94 -7.79
CA GLU A 95 -10.56 -14.77 -8.62
C GLU A 95 -10.45 -13.51 -7.72
N ASP A 96 -9.85 -12.44 -8.24
CA ASP A 96 -9.63 -11.17 -7.51
C ASP A 96 -8.79 -11.29 -6.22
N GLU A 97 -7.68 -12.02 -6.29
CA GLU A 97 -6.75 -12.23 -5.16
C GLU A 97 -6.19 -10.95 -4.58
N PHE A 98 -6.08 -9.94 -5.43
CA PHE A 98 -5.64 -8.61 -5.09
C PHE A 98 -6.63 -7.61 -5.67
N SER A 99 -7.42 -6.99 -4.80
CA SER A 99 -8.35 -5.92 -5.19
C SER A 99 -8.17 -4.71 -4.28
N VAL A 100 -8.42 -3.53 -4.85
CA VAL A 100 -8.40 -2.25 -4.14
C VAL A 100 -9.79 -1.66 -4.22
N THR A 101 -10.29 -1.16 -3.10
CA THR A 101 -11.55 -0.43 -3.02
C THR A 101 -11.31 0.92 -2.36
N LEU A 102 -11.80 1.99 -2.96
CA LEU A 102 -11.77 3.33 -2.37
C LEU A 102 -12.87 3.47 -1.32
N LEU A 103 -12.51 3.98 -0.14
CA LEU A 103 -13.40 4.11 1.01
C LEU A 103 -13.85 5.56 1.17
N GLN A 104 -15.15 5.79 0.99
CA GLN A 104 -15.78 7.08 1.26
C GLN A 104 -15.78 7.38 2.76
N ASP A 105 -16.37 6.48 3.52
CA ASP A 105 -16.46 6.55 4.97
C ASP A 105 -15.79 5.31 5.56
N SER A 106 -14.64 5.50 6.21
CA SER A 106 -13.94 4.45 6.94
C SER A 106 -13.99 4.74 8.44
N PRO A 107 -14.37 3.78 9.29
CA PRO A 107 -14.42 3.99 10.74
C PRO A 107 -13.05 4.26 11.36
N VAL A 108 -11.98 3.79 10.71
CA VAL A 108 -10.59 4.03 11.11
C VAL A 108 -9.95 5.19 10.35
N GLY A 109 -10.67 5.83 9.43
CA GLY A 109 -10.15 6.93 8.61
C GLY A 109 -9.24 6.50 7.46
N ALA A 110 -9.35 5.25 7.00
CA ALA A 110 -8.64 4.76 5.82
C ALA A 110 -9.22 5.31 4.51
N ASP A 111 -8.38 5.40 3.49
CA ASP A 111 -8.75 5.88 2.16
C ASP A 111 -9.00 4.74 1.19
N ILE A 112 -8.31 3.62 1.37
CA ILE A 112 -8.49 2.40 0.59
C ILE A 112 -8.55 1.17 1.47
N ARG A 113 -9.22 0.13 0.96
CA ARG A 113 -9.13 -1.24 1.45
C ARG A 113 -8.47 -2.11 0.40
N VAL A 114 -7.44 -2.84 0.78
CA VAL A 114 -6.80 -3.86 -0.06
C VAL A 114 -7.27 -5.22 0.43
N LYS A 115 -7.84 -6.02 -0.47
CA LYS A 115 -8.14 -7.43 -0.20
C LYS A 115 -7.00 -8.29 -0.73
N ILE A 116 -6.48 -9.16 0.12
CA ILE A 116 -5.43 -10.13 -0.22
C ILE A 116 -5.79 -11.53 0.29
N TYR A 117 -5.25 -12.56 -0.34
CA TYR A 117 -5.28 -13.94 0.14
C TYR A 117 -3.86 -14.39 0.47
N PRO A 118 -3.42 -14.22 1.73
CA PRO A 118 -2.04 -14.53 2.08
C PRO A 118 -1.85 -16.05 2.20
N THR A 119 -0.71 -16.50 1.70
CA THR A 119 -0.14 -17.80 2.07
C THR A 119 0.53 -17.65 3.43
N ILE A 120 0.19 -18.53 4.37
CA ILE A 120 0.86 -18.60 5.67
C ILE A 120 1.79 -19.80 5.69
N ILE A 121 3.03 -19.60 6.13
CA ILE A 121 3.99 -20.66 6.40
C ILE A 121 4.20 -20.67 7.91
N SER A 122 3.73 -21.72 8.59
CA SER A 122 3.88 -21.84 10.04
C SER A 122 5.22 -22.43 10.44
N ASP A 123 5.67 -22.12 11.65
CA ASP A 123 6.80 -22.79 12.33
C ASP A 123 8.14 -22.68 11.57
N LEU A 124 8.48 -21.48 11.08
CA LEU A 124 9.74 -21.25 10.35
C LEU A 124 10.98 -21.69 11.12
N ASP A 125 10.97 -21.55 12.45
CA ASP A 125 12.10 -21.92 13.34
C ASP A 125 12.29 -23.43 13.45
N HIS A 126 11.30 -24.24 13.04
CA HIS A 126 11.33 -25.69 13.11
C HIS A 126 11.12 -26.30 11.72
N PRO A 127 12.19 -26.46 10.91
CA PRO A 127 12.10 -26.94 9.52
C PRO A 127 11.33 -28.24 9.34
N ASP A 128 11.37 -29.13 10.32
CA ASP A 128 10.69 -30.43 10.34
C ASP A 128 9.17 -30.32 10.61
N LYS A 129 8.72 -29.19 11.15
CA LYS A 129 7.32 -28.92 11.48
C LYS A 129 6.66 -27.89 10.58
N ARG A 130 7.43 -27.25 9.69
CA ARG A 130 6.91 -26.23 8.76
C ARG A 130 5.70 -26.72 7.99
N ARG A 131 4.66 -25.88 7.91
CA ARG A 131 3.46 -26.17 7.12
C ARG A 131 3.10 -24.98 6.27
N ILE A 132 2.75 -25.24 5.02
CA ILE A 132 2.07 -24.26 4.17
C ILE A 132 0.59 -24.36 4.43
N ILE A 133 -0.01 -23.22 4.75
CA ILE A 133 -1.44 -23.03 4.90
C ILE A 133 -1.86 -22.05 3.81
N SER A 134 -2.31 -22.61 2.69
CA SER A 134 -2.97 -21.82 1.64
C SER A 134 -4.36 -21.44 2.13
N ASN A 135 -4.56 -20.15 2.41
CA ASN A 135 -5.84 -19.68 2.94
C ASN A 135 -6.82 -19.36 1.81
N ILE A 136 -8.03 -19.89 1.93
CA ILE A 136 -9.17 -19.51 1.10
C ILE A 136 -9.93 -18.30 1.67
N PHE A 137 -9.47 -17.75 2.80
CA PHE A 137 -10.07 -16.61 3.46
C PHE A 137 -9.23 -15.35 3.21
N PRO A 138 -9.85 -14.23 2.85
CA PRO A 138 -9.12 -12.99 2.62
C PRO A 138 -8.74 -12.30 3.93
N VAL A 139 -7.70 -11.48 3.84
CA VAL A 139 -7.39 -10.40 4.77
C VAL A 139 -7.65 -9.07 4.07
N PHE A 140 -8.21 -8.13 4.80
CA PHE A 140 -8.40 -6.74 4.39
C PHE A 140 -7.38 -5.86 5.11
N LEU A 141 -6.63 -5.08 4.33
CA LEU A 141 -5.70 -4.08 4.81
C LEU A 141 -6.31 -2.70 4.57
N ASP A 142 -6.59 -1.96 5.64
CA ASP A 142 -7.13 -0.61 5.56
C ASP A 142 -5.97 0.39 5.57
N LEU A 143 -5.74 1.06 4.43
CA LEU A 143 -4.60 1.93 4.22
C LEU A 143 -5.03 3.38 4.06
N LYS A 144 -4.20 4.29 4.56
CA LYS A 144 -4.34 5.74 4.42
C LYS A 144 -3.24 6.30 3.52
N PHE A 145 -3.61 7.30 2.74
CA PHE A 145 -2.69 8.09 1.93
C PHE A 145 -2.58 9.51 2.46
N ASP A 146 -1.38 9.89 2.87
CA ASP A 146 -1.08 11.26 3.27
C ASP A 146 0.00 11.85 2.37
N LEU A 147 -0.13 13.14 2.07
CA LEU A 147 0.94 13.86 1.40
C LEU A 147 1.99 14.28 2.43
N THR A 148 3.24 14.13 2.05
CA THR A 148 4.40 14.56 2.83
C THR A 148 5.25 15.49 2.00
N HIS A 149 5.94 16.40 2.66
CA HIS A 149 6.85 17.35 2.04
C HIS A 149 7.89 17.81 3.06
N SER A 150 9.00 18.35 2.59
CA SER A 150 9.93 19.07 3.47
C SER A 150 9.24 20.28 4.10
N PRO A 151 9.71 20.78 5.26
CA PRO A 151 9.30 22.10 5.73
C PRO A 151 9.45 23.15 4.62
N PRO A 152 8.55 24.14 4.54
CA PRO A 152 8.69 25.24 3.59
C PRO A 152 10.03 25.95 3.78
N ASP A 153 10.64 26.38 2.67
CA ASP A 153 11.85 27.20 2.73
C ASP A 153 11.54 28.67 3.07
N ALA A 154 12.56 29.54 2.98
CA ALA A 154 12.42 30.97 3.27
C ALA A 154 11.41 31.70 2.36
N ASP A 155 11.15 31.15 1.18
CA ASP A 155 10.17 31.66 0.21
C ASP A 155 8.80 30.96 0.35
N ASN A 156 8.62 30.18 1.42
CA ASN A 156 7.44 29.36 1.70
C ASN A 156 7.17 28.28 0.62
N LEU A 157 8.23 27.81 -0.05
CA LEU A 157 8.12 26.80 -1.09
C LEU A 157 8.46 25.40 -0.57
N LEU A 158 7.76 24.41 -1.12
CA LEU A 158 7.90 23.00 -0.77
C LEU A 158 8.94 22.32 -1.66
N SER A 159 9.57 21.28 -1.10
CA SER A 159 10.43 20.35 -1.82
C SER A 159 10.28 18.94 -1.24
N ASN A 160 10.86 17.93 -1.88
CA ASN A 160 10.84 16.54 -1.41
C ASN A 160 9.41 16.05 -1.07
N ILE A 161 8.47 16.29 -1.99
CA ILE A 161 7.10 15.80 -1.83
C ILE A 161 7.05 14.28 -1.98
N GLY A 162 6.11 13.64 -1.30
CA GLY A 162 5.89 12.21 -1.39
C GLY A 162 4.52 11.78 -0.89
N LEU A 163 4.13 10.58 -1.27
CA LEU A 163 2.93 9.92 -0.78
C LEU A 163 3.30 8.97 0.35
N LYS A 164 2.88 9.28 1.57
CA LYS A 164 2.95 8.36 2.70
C LYS A 164 1.80 7.37 2.59
N LEU A 165 2.14 6.09 2.61
CA LEU A 165 1.22 4.99 2.82
C LEU A 165 1.30 4.58 4.29
N GLU A 166 0.15 4.48 4.95
CA GLU A 166 0.06 4.03 6.34
C GLU A 166 -1.01 2.95 6.50
N LEU A 167 -0.65 1.82 7.11
CA LEU A 167 -1.59 0.77 7.50
C LEU A 167 -2.29 1.15 8.81
N LEU A 168 -3.60 1.28 8.76
CA LEU A 168 -4.40 1.67 9.92
C LEU A 168 -5.03 0.46 10.64
N ASP A 169 -5.47 -0.55 9.88
CA ASP A 169 -6.07 -1.76 10.46
C ASP A 169 -5.92 -2.99 9.54
N ILE A 170 -6.02 -4.16 10.15
CA ILE A 170 -6.16 -5.46 9.46
C ILE A 170 -7.47 -6.13 9.89
N SER A 171 -8.23 -6.68 8.95
CA SER A 171 -9.52 -7.33 9.27
C SER A 171 -9.85 -8.45 8.28
N GLY A 172 -10.99 -9.11 8.49
CA GLY A 172 -11.54 -10.07 7.56
C GLY A 172 -11.55 -11.51 8.10
N PRO A 173 -12.17 -12.45 7.36
CA PRO A 173 -12.46 -13.78 7.88
C PRO A 173 -11.24 -14.57 8.35
N LEU A 174 -10.07 -14.35 7.76
CA LEU A 174 -8.84 -15.00 8.22
C LEU A 174 -8.38 -14.47 9.57
N ILE A 175 -8.46 -13.14 9.79
CA ILE A 175 -8.11 -12.51 11.07
C ILE A 175 -9.10 -12.96 12.15
N ASP A 176 -10.41 -12.94 11.84
CA ASP A 176 -11.46 -13.38 12.76
C ASP A 176 -11.26 -14.86 13.17
N ALA A 177 -10.91 -15.72 12.20
CA ALA A 177 -10.63 -17.13 12.47
C ALA A 177 -9.36 -17.34 13.30
N ALA A 178 -8.31 -16.53 13.08
CA ALA A 178 -7.07 -16.60 13.84
C ALA A 178 -7.27 -16.13 15.30
N GLU A 179 -8.00 -15.03 15.52
CA GLU A 179 -8.34 -14.52 16.86
C GLU A 179 -9.20 -15.50 17.67
N ALA A 180 -9.94 -16.38 17.00
CA ALA A 180 -10.72 -17.44 17.66
C ALA A 180 -9.88 -18.66 18.09
N GLN A 181 -8.61 -18.77 17.67
CA GLN A 181 -7.77 -19.92 18.00
C GLN A 181 -7.11 -19.77 19.37
N THR A 182 -7.17 -20.84 20.16
CA THR A 182 -6.53 -20.94 21.47
C THR A 182 -5.64 -22.16 21.60
N ASP A 183 -4.61 -22.07 22.44
CA ASP A 183 -3.78 -23.20 22.82
C ASP A 183 -4.54 -24.20 23.72
N GLU A 184 -3.86 -25.27 24.14
CA GLU A 184 -4.42 -26.30 25.02
C GLU A 184 -4.87 -25.77 26.39
N ASN A 185 -4.37 -24.59 26.79
CA ASN A 185 -4.70 -23.93 28.05
C ASN A 185 -5.79 -22.84 27.87
N GLY A 186 -6.32 -22.66 26.67
CA GLY A 186 -7.33 -21.65 26.35
C GLY A 186 -6.77 -20.24 26.13
N ASN A 187 -5.46 -20.08 25.99
CA ASN A 187 -4.83 -18.79 25.69
C ASN A 187 -4.88 -18.49 24.18
N PRO A 188 -5.09 -17.23 23.75
CA PRO A 188 -5.02 -16.85 22.35
C PRO A 188 -3.67 -17.22 21.73
N ILE A 189 -3.69 -17.85 20.55
CA ILE A 189 -2.47 -18.16 19.77
C ILE A 189 -2.07 -16.97 18.88
N PHE A 190 -3.03 -16.11 18.54
CA PHE A 190 -2.86 -15.01 17.62
C PHE A 190 -3.26 -13.68 18.28
N SER A 191 -2.49 -12.65 18.00
CA SER A 191 -2.76 -11.27 18.40
C SER A 191 -2.86 -10.39 17.16
N LYS A 192 -4.07 -9.87 16.89
CA LYS A 192 -4.28 -8.90 15.81
C LYS A 192 -3.42 -7.66 16.01
N ALA A 193 -3.26 -7.20 17.25
CA ALA A 193 -2.49 -6.00 17.58
C ALA A 193 -0.99 -6.19 17.24
N ASP A 194 -0.40 -7.32 17.62
CA ASP A 194 1.02 -7.60 17.36
C ASP A 194 1.27 -7.84 15.86
N THR A 195 0.35 -8.53 15.19
CA THR A 195 0.40 -8.72 13.73
C THR A 195 0.28 -7.40 12.99
N LEU A 196 -0.64 -6.53 13.39
CA LEU A 196 -0.78 -5.19 12.83
C LEU A 196 0.50 -4.37 13.04
N ALA A 197 1.10 -4.43 14.23
CA ALA A 197 2.35 -3.72 14.53
C ALA A 197 3.51 -4.21 13.64
N SER A 198 3.65 -5.53 13.47
CA SER A 198 4.65 -6.12 12.56
C SER A 198 4.42 -5.69 11.11
N LEU A 199 3.17 -5.77 10.62
CA LEU A 199 2.83 -5.35 9.26
C LEU A 199 3.03 -3.85 9.05
N LYS A 200 2.78 -2.99 10.05
CA LYS A 200 3.06 -1.54 9.96
C LYS A 200 4.55 -1.26 9.75
N GLN A 201 5.46 -1.98 10.41
CA GLN A 201 6.90 -1.82 10.19
C GLN A 201 7.30 -2.09 8.73
N GLN A 202 6.52 -2.91 8.05
CA GLN A 202 6.78 -3.30 6.68
C GLN A 202 6.03 -2.44 5.69
N ILE A 203 4.76 -2.08 5.96
CA ILE A 203 3.82 -1.36 5.09
C ILE A 203 3.97 0.16 5.15
N ASP A 204 4.25 0.72 6.32
CA ASP A 204 4.34 2.17 6.49
C ASP A 204 5.59 2.70 5.80
N ARG A 205 5.39 3.53 4.78
CA ARG A 205 6.50 4.07 3.98
C ARG A 205 6.10 5.35 3.25
N THR A 206 7.09 6.12 2.84
CA THR A 206 6.89 7.27 1.95
C THR A 206 7.43 6.94 0.58
N VAL A 207 6.58 7.00 -0.44
CA VAL A 207 6.97 6.93 -1.85
C VAL A 207 7.27 8.35 -2.31
N PRO A 208 8.54 8.71 -2.58
CA PRO A 208 8.88 10.06 -3.01
C PRO A 208 8.34 10.29 -4.41
N PHE A 209 7.66 11.43 -4.60
CA PHE A 209 7.48 11.96 -5.94
C PHE A 209 8.80 12.61 -6.29
N SER A 210 9.62 11.89 -7.06
CA SER A 210 10.90 12.43 -7.52
C SER A 210 10.58 13.64 -8.40
N ALA A 211 10.73 14.84 -7.85
CA ALA A 211 10.73 16.07 -8.61
C ALA A 211 12.03 16.08 -9.43
N ALA A 212 12.01 15.35 -10.55
CA ALA A 212 13.11 15.27 -11.48
C ALA A 212 13.44 16.69 -11.97
N GLY A 213 14.49 17.29 -11.40
CA GLY A 213 15.06 18.55 -11.87
C GLY A 213 15.17 19.70 -10.87
N GLY A 214 14.85 19.53 -9.59
CA GLY A 214 15.07 20.59 -8.58
C GLY A 214 14.07 21.76 -8.63
N GLY A 215 12.91 21.54 -9.26
CA GLY A 215 11.79 22.49 -9.24
C GLY A 215 11.21 22.65 -7.83
N LYS A 216 10.73 23.87 -7.52
CA LYS A 216 10.05 24.21 -6.26
C LYS A 216 8.54 24.08 -6.43
N ILE A 217 7.85 23.73 -5.35
CA ILE A 217 6.40 23.49 -5.33
C ILE A 217 5.74 24.55 -4.46
N ALA A 218 4.70 25.20 -4.97
CA ALA A 218 3.94 26.19 -4.23
C ALA A 218 2.91 25.53 -3.30
N ALA A 219 2.22 24.51 -3.79
CA ALA A 219 1.20 23.78 -3.03
C ALA A 219 1.05 22.34 -3.51
N ILE A 220 0.59 21.47 -2.61
CA ILE A 220 0.20 20.10 -2.93
C ILE A 220 -1.07 19.73 -2.15
N GLN A 221 -2.00 19.02 -2.80
CA GLN A 221 -3.27 18.62 -2.19
C GLN A 221 -3.68 17.22 -2.65
N LEU A 222 -4.35 16.49 -1.74
CA LEU A 222 -4.97 15.20 -2.02
C LEU A 222 -6.48 15.34 -1.82
N LYS A 223 -7.26 14.87 -2.79
CA LYS A 223 -8.73 14.91 -2.75
C LYS A 223 -9.30 13.57 -3.18
N LYS A 224 -10.34 13.12 -2.49
CA LYS A 224 -11.07 11.90 -2.83
C LYS A 224 -12.29 12.24 -3.66
N PHE A 225 -12.50 11.49 -4.73
CA PHE A 225 -13.64 11.59 -5.63
C PHE A 225 -14.38 10.26 -5.56
N PHE A 226 -15.65 10.33 -5.19
CA PHE A 226 -16.53 9.16 -5.20
C PHE A 226 -17.54 9.34 -6.33
N ALA A 227 -17.77 8.22 -7.02
CA ALA A 227 -18.58 8.11 -8.20
C ALA A 227 -19.99 8.68 -8.01
N ASP A 228 -20.44 9.46 -9.00
CA ASP A 228 -21.83 9.49 -9.45
C ASP A 228 -22.00 8.49 -10.62
N ASP A 229 -23.22 8.31 -11.16
CA ASP A 229 -23.54 7.32 -12.21
C ASP A 229 -22.60 7.34 -13.44
N ASP A 230 -21.81 8.42 -13.66
CA ASP A 230 -20.95 8.62 -14.82
C ASP A 230 -19.45 8.71 -14.52
N THR A 231 -19.01 8.66 -13.25
CA THR A 231 -17.58 8.83 -12.88
C THR A 231 -17.07 7.71 -11.99
N ALA A 232 -15.83 7.25 -12.23
CA ALA A 232 -15.21 6.23 -11.37
C ALA A 232 -14.62 6.87 -10.11
N ASN A 233 -14.61 6.11 -9.00
CA ASN A 233 -13.92 6.52 -7.76
C ASN A 233 -12.42 6.78 -8.05
N ALA A 234 -11.88 7.86 -7.49
CA ALA A 234 -10.46 8.19 -7.63
C ALA A 234 -9.91 8.97 -6.44
N ILE A 235 -8.60 8.88 -6.25
CA ILE A 235 -7.83 9.84 -5.44
C ILE A 235 -7.08 10.75 -6.39
N GLY A 236 -7.34 12.05 -6.30
CA GLY A 236 -6.60 13.07 -7.03
C GLY A 236 -5.46 13.63 -6.20
N ILE A 237 -4.29 13.76 -6.83
CA ILE A 237 -3.14 14.49 -6.32
C ILE A 237 -2.93 15.70 -7.22
N TYR A 238 -2.87 16.87 -6.60
CA TYR A 238 -2.77 18.17 -7.25
C TYR A 238 -1.47 18.83 -6.81
N ILE A 239 -0.63 19.26 -7.75
CA ILE A 239 0.64 19.92 -7.47
C ILE A 239 0.69 21.26 -8.23
N ASN A 240 0.92 22.35 -7.51
CA ASN A 240 1.25 23.65 -8.08
C ASN A 240 2.75 23.86 -8.08
N LEU A 241 3.30 24.13 -9.26
CA LEU A 241 4.71 24.39 -9.42
C LEU A 241 5.00 25.87 -9.20
N ALA A 242 6.09 26.18 -8.50
CA ALA A 242 6.59 27.53 -8.40
C ALA A 242 7.30 27.88 -9.71
N LEU A 243 6.57 28.44 -10.67
CA LEU A 243 7.12 28.77 -11.97
C LEU A 243 7.74 30.17 -11.98
N GLN A 244 8.91 30.26 -12.59
CA GLN A 244 9.65 31.50 -12.71
C GLN A 244 8.98 32.44 -13.73
N ASN A 245 8.80 33.70 -13.36
CA ASN A 245 8.21 34.78 -14.16
C ASN A 245 9.26 35.78 -14.67
N GLY A 246 10.52 35.35 -14.80
CA GLY A 246 11.60 36.23 -15.24
C GLY A 246 12.98 35.60 -15.03
N PRO A 247 14.06 36.35 -15.27
CA PRO A 247 15.43 35.84 -15.12
C PRO A 247 15.89 35.76 -13.65
N LYS A 248 15.19 36.40 -12.71
CA LYS A 248 15.51 36.34 -11.27
C LYS A 248 14.79 35.15 -10.63
N SER A 249 15.46 34.37 -9.80
CA SER A 249 14.89 33.17 -9.18
C SER A 249 13.74 33.46 -8.20
N THR A 250 13.66 34.69 -7.69
CA THR A 250 12.61 35.15 -6.78
C THR A 250 11.40 35.75 -7.50
N ASP A 251 11.46 35.86 -8.84
CA ASP A 251 10.36 36.36 -9.65
C ASP A 251 9.52 35.16 -10.06
N LEU A 252 8.44 34.91 -9.32
CA LEU A 252 7.56 33.76 -9.48
C LEU A 252 6.19 34.19 -9.99
N LEU A 253 5.56 33.32 -10.78
CA LEU A 253 4.16 33.49 -11.14
C LEU A 253 3.28 33.43 -9.88
N PRO A 254 2.18 34.19 -9.84
CA PRO A 254 1.23 34.10 -8.74
C PRO A 254 0.58 32.71 -8.69
N ASP A 255 -0.05 32.38 -7.56
CA ASP A 255 -0.80 31.13 -7.42
C ASP A 255 -1.90 31.04 -8.49
N ARG A 256 -2.07 29.84 -9.05
CA ARG A 256 -2.96 29.56 -10.19
C ARG A 256 -4.03 28.54 -9.89
N GLY A 257 -3.89 27.77 -8.80
CA GLY A 257 -4.89 26.78 -8.40
C GLY A 257 -5.92 27.41 -7.48
N ASN A 258 -7.19 27.07 -7.69
CA ASN A 258 -8.21 27.30 -6.67
C ASN A 258 -8.29 26.04 -5.81
N VAL A 259 -7.95 26.15 -4.52
CA VAL A 259 -7.80 25.02 -3.59
C VAL A 259 -9.16 24.58 -2.98
N ASP A 260 -10.24 25.30 -3.32
CA ASP A 260 -11.62 25.11 -2.84
C ASP A 260 -12.47 24.24 -3.79
#